data_AF-A0A090VBU8-F1
#
_entry.id   AF-A0A090VBU8-F1
#
_cell.length_a   1.000
_cell.length_b   1.000
_cell.length_c   1.000
_cell.angle_alpha   90.00
_cell.angle_beta   90.00
_cell.angle_gamma   90.00
#
_symmetry.space_group_name_H-M   'P 1'
#
loop_
_entity.id
_entity.type
_entity.pdbx_description
1 polymer ?
#
loop_
_entity_poly.entity_id
_entity_poly.type
_entity_poly.pdbx_seq_one_letter_code
_entity_poly.pdbx_strand_id
1 'polypeptide(L)'
;MVVAKKSINFIAVLVLALFSISSYGDDAQHKPGNKVDTAEEINEYIAHHLKDSHDFHFYTHNESGTHYSFPLPVIVWTSNGLKTFMSSEFNHDDAGKVIVNKDDTKLVKLHSKIYELESGASSINFDEDHHATNAHKVLDFSITKSVFGMLLTGILMLLGFGALARGYKKGKTIPKGFSRVLEPLVIYVRDEIAKPNIGEKKYRKFMASC
;
A
#
# COMPACT_ATOMS: atom_id res chain seq x y z
N MET A 1 -10.62 -44.99 -19.24
CA MET A 1 -9.31 -44.43 -19.67
C MET A 1 -9.38 -43.11 -20.45
N VAL A 2 -10.57 -42.54 -20.73
CA VAL A 2 -10.72 -41.28 -21.51
C VAL A 2 -10.67 -40.02 -20.62
N VAL A 3 -11.12 -40.12 -19.37
CA VAL A 3 -11.16 -38.98 -18.41
C VAL A 3 -9.75 -38.56 -17.99
N ALA A 4 -8.86 -39.51 -17.69
CA ALA A 4 -7.47 -39.24 -17.29
C ALA A 4 -6.66 -38.53 -18.40
N LYS A 5 -6.89 -38.86 -19.67
CA LYS A 5 -6.25 -38.19 -20.81
C LYS A 5 -6.69 -36.73 -20.96
N LYS A 6 -7.98 -36.43 -20.72
CA LYS A 6 -8.51 -35.05 -20.79
C LYS A 6 -7.95 -34.17 -19.67
N SER A 7 -7.81 -34.69 -18.45
CA SER A 7 -7.19 -33.97 -17.34
C SER A 7 -5.69 -33.73 -17.55
N ILE A 8 -4.96 -34.68 -18.15
CA ILE A 8 -3.54 -34.51 -18.48
C ILE A 8 -3.35 -33.43 -19.55
N ASN A 9 -4.18 -33.44 -20.61
CA ASN A 9 -4.12 -32.40 -21.64
C ASN A 9 -4.47 -31.01 -21.08
N PHE A 10 -5.42 -30.93 -20.15
CA PHE A 10 -5.77 -29.66 -19.49
C PHE A 10 -4.61 -29.14 -18.63
N ILE A 11 -3.96 -30.01 -17.86
CA ILE A 11 -2.78 -29.65 -17.04
C ILE A 11 -1.61 -29.22 -17.93
N ALA A 12 -1.36 -29.92 -19.04
CA ALA A 12 -0.30 -29.57 -19.98
C ALA A 12 -0.52 -28.18 -20.61
N VAL A 13 -1.75 -27.85 -21.00
CA VAL A 13 -2.11 -26.52 -21.53
C VAL A 13 -1.98 -25.44 -20.46
N LEU A 14 -2.38 -25.72 -19.22
CA LEU A 14 -2.24 -24.78 -18.11
C LEU A 14 -0.77 -24.47 -17.78
N VAL A 15 0.09 -25.49 -17.78
CA VAL A 15 1.54 -25.32 -17.57
C VAL A 15 2.16 -24.52 -18.72
N LEU A 16 1.79 -24.81 -19.97
CA LEU A 16 2.29 -24.06 -21.12
C LEU A 16 1.90 -22.57 -21.07
N ALA A 17 0.67 -22.27 -20.63
CA ALA A 17 0.18 -20.91 -20.47
C ALA A 17 0.92 -20.12 -19.37
N LEU A 18 1.32 -20.79 -18.29
CA LEU A 18 2.07 -20.18 -17.19
C LEU A 18 3.54 -19.88 -17.56
N PHE A 19 4.15 -20.69 -18.44
CA PHE A 19 5.51 -20.46 -18.95
C PHE A 19 5.58 -19.42 -20.09
N SER A 20 4.45 -18.99 -20.63
CA SER A 20 4.40 -17.99 -21.71
C SER A 20 4.48 -16.54 -21.20
N ILE A 21 4.47 -16.34 -19.87
CA ILE A 21 4.63 -15.03 -19.25
C ILE A 21 6.12 -14.75 -19.05
N SER A 22 6.83 -14.55 -20.15
CA SER A 22 8.18 -13.97 -20.11
C SER A 22 8.02 -12.47 -19.88
N SER A 23 8.20 -12.02 -18.63
CA SER A 23 8.40 -10.60 -18.35
C SER A 23 9.78 -10.22 -18.88
N TYR A 24 9.81 -9.58 -20.05
CA TYR A 24 11.01 -8.89 -20.52
C TYR A 24 11.13 -7.60 -19.72
N GLY A 25 12.02 -7.61 -18.72
CA GLY A 25 12.57 -6.38 -18.18
C GLY A 25 13.52 -5.80 -19.22
N ASP A 26 13.13 -4.71 -19.85
CA ASP A 26 14.02 -3.94 -20.72
C ASP A 26 15.02 -3.20 -19.83
N ASP A 27 16.25 -3.70 -19.80
CA ASP A 27 17.39 -3.10 -19.07
C ASP A 27 18.09 -2.05 -19.94
N ALA A 28 17.31 -1.27 -20.69
CA ALA A 28 17.81 -0.22 -21.57
C ALA A 28 17.90 1.10 -20.81
N GLN A 29 19.14 1.43 -20.43
CA GLN A 29 19.64 2.77 -20.06
C GLN A 29 19.39 3.26 -18.63
N HIS A 30 19.94 2.53 -17.66
CA HIS A 30 20.42 3.19 -16.44
C HIS A 30 21.71 3.97 -16.75
N LYS A 31 21.65 5.30 -16.68
CA LYS A 31 22.84 6.17 -16.66
C LYS A 31 23.80 5.70 -15.56
N PRO A 32 25.12 5.68 -15.78
CA PRO A 32 26.07 5.27 -14.77
C PRO A 32 26.22 6.40 -13.75
N GLY A 33 25.56 6.27 -12.61
CA GLY A 33 25.69 7.18 -11.49
C GLY A 33 24.62 6.87 -10.45
N ASN A 34 25.04 6.45 -9.25
CA ASN A 34 24.25 6.06 -8.09
C ASN A 34 23.78 4.60 -8.07
N LYS A 35 24.71 3.66 -8.23
CA LYS A 35 24.51 2.36 -7.58
C LYS A 35 24.88 2.52 -6.11
N VAL A 36 23.87 2.36 -5.26
CA VAL A 36 23.98 2.31 -3.80
C VAL A 36 24.53 0.91 -3.47
N ASP A 37 25.85 0.75 -3.53
CA ASP A 37 26.50 -0.57 -3.48
C ASP A 37 27.10 -0.88 -2.10
N THR A 38 27.28 0.13 -1.24
CA THR A 38 27.79 -0.07 0.12
C THR A 38 26.66 -0.31 1.12
N ALA A 39 26.91 -1.13 2.15
CA ALA A 39 25.90 -1.43 3.17
C ALA A 39 25.42 -0.17 3.92
N GLU A 40 26.28 0.83 4.07
CA GLU A 40 25.97 2.13 4.66
C GLU A 40 25.06 2.96 3.76
N GLU A 41 25.41 3.11 2.48
CA GLU A 41 24.54 3.77 1.50
C GLU A 41 23.20 3.03 1.35
N ILE A 42 23.18 1.69 1.41
CA ILE A 42 21.95 0.88 1.36
C ILE A 42 21.07 1.17 2.56
N ASN A 43 21.65 1.20 3.77
CA ASN A 43 20.89 1.50 4.99
C ASN A 43 20.37 2.94 4.99
N GLU A 44 21.17 3.89 4.52
CA GLU A 44 20.77 5.30 4.38
C GLU A 44 19.68 5.47 3.31
N TYR A 45 19.83 4.78 2.17
CA TYR A 45 18.83 4.71 1.10
C TYR A 45 17.51 4.09 1.59
N ILE A 46 17.57 2.97 2.33
CA ILE A 46 16.38 2.36 2.95
C ILE A 46 15.75 3.33 3.95
N ALA A 47 16.56 3.97 4.80
CA ALA A 47 16.08 4.89 5.82
C ALA A 47 15.40 6.13 5.21
N HIS A 48 15.76 6.54 4.00
CA HIS A 48 15.16 7.69 3.33
C HIS A 48 14.06 7.35 2.31
N HIS A 49 14.07 6.17 1.70
CA HIS A 49 13.08 5.76 0.68
C HIS A 49 12.00 4.79 1.16
N LEU A 50 12.20 4.07 2.26
CA LEU A 50 11.17 3.18 2.84
C LEU A 50 10.22 3.93 3.79
N LYS A 51 10.47 5.23 4.03
CA LYS A 51 9.60 6.05 4.88
C LYS A 51 8.24 6.22 4.23
N ASP A 52 7.22 6.08 5.07
CA ASP A 52 5.82 6.13 4.66
C ASP A 52 5.47 7.53 4.16
N SER A 53 4.98 7.64 2.93
CA SER A 53 4.65 8.91 2.29
C SER A 53 3.14 9.14 2.27
N HIS A 54 2.76 10.40 2.06
CA HIS A 54 1.38 10.85 1.92
C HIS A 54 0.88 10.78 0.47
N ASP A 55 1.56 10.04 -0.40
CA ASP A 55 1.19 9.84 -1.80
C ASP A 55 1.36 8.38 -2.23
N PHE A 56 0.37 7.87 -2.98
CA PHE A 56 0.46 6.55 -3.56
C PHE A 56 1.09 6.66 -4.95
N HIS A 57 2.41 6.53 -5.02
CA HIS A 57 3.14 6.51 -6.29
C HIS A 57 2.94 5.16 -7.01
N PHE A 58 2.43 5.21 -8.25
CA PHE A 58 2.22 4.01 -9.09
C PHE A 58 3.46 3.72 -9.93
N TYR A 59 3.89 4.69 -10.73
CA TYR A 59 5.08 4.62 -11.56
C TYR A 59 5.50 6.03 -12.00
N THR A 60 6.80 6.19 -12.31
CA THR A 60 7.33 7.41 -12.92
C THR A 60 7.59 7.10 -14.39
N HIS A 61 7.12 7.96 -15.30
CA HIS A 61 7.51 7.87 -16.69
C HIS A 61 8.87 8.56 -16.87
N ASN A 62 9.93 7.77 -17.06
CA ASN A 62 11.32 8.25 -17.07
C ASN A 62 11.62 9.21 -18.25
N GLU A 63 10.89 9.12 -19.36
CA GLU A 63 11.12 9.97 -20.54
C GLU A 63 10.50 11.36 -20.41
N SER A 64 9.41 11.51 -19.64
CA SER A 64 8.70 12.79 -19.45
C SER A 64 8.91 13.38 -18.05
N GLY A 65 9.57 12.66 -17.14
CA GLY A 65 9.71 13.04 -15.73
C GLY A 65 8.37 13.15 -14.99
N THR A 66 7.29 12.59 -15.53
CA THR A 66 5.95 12.71 -14.94
C THR A 66 5.71 11.60 -13.94
N HIS A 67 5.42 11.97 -12.70
CA HIS A 67 5.07 11.03 -11.63
C HIS A 67 3.56 10.76 -11.66
N TYR A 68 3.17 9.52 -11.96
CA TYR A 68 1.79 9.09 -11.78
C TYR A 68 1.61 8.65 -10.34
N SER A 69 0.93 9.49 -9.56
CA SER A 69 0.63 9.22 -8.17
C SER A 69 -0.79 9.65 -7.83
N PHE A 70 -1.35 9.02 -6.80
CA PHE A 70 -2.63 9.39 -6.24
C PHE A 70 -2.42 10.15 -4.92
N PRO A 71 -2.94 11.38 -4.79
CA PRO A 71 -2.83 12.13 -3.55
C PRO A 71 -3.71 11.50 -2.47
N LEU A 72 -3.20 11.44 -1.25
CA LEU A 72 -3.93 10.91 -0.10
C LEU A 72 -4.49 12.05 0.75
N PRO A 73 -5.60 11.82 1.46
CA PRO A 73 -6.16 12.80 2.39
C PRO A 73 -5.20 13.02 3.56
N VAL A 74 -4.86 14.28 3.75
CA VAL A 74 -4.06 14.81 4.85
C VAL A 74 -5.01 15.39 5.90
N ILE A 75 -4.86 14.93 7.14
CA ILE A 75 -5.68 15.31 8.28
C ILE A 75 -4.72 15.67 9.41
N VAL A 76 -4.56 16.96 9.67
CA VAL A 76 -3.62 17.44 10.69
C VAL A 76 -4.33 18.30 11.72
N TRP A 77 -3.91 18.17 12.97
CA TRP A 77 -4.38 19.02 14.05
C TRP A 77 -3.34 20.10 14.34
N THR A 78 -3.67 21.33 13.94
CA THR A 78 -2.82 22.53 14.07
C THR A 78 -3.18 23.30 15.34
N SER A 79 -2.39 24.34 15.64
CA SER A 79 -2.68 25.26 16.75
C SER A 79 -4.07 25.92 16.63
N ASN A 80 -4.53 26.16 15.40
CA ASN A 80 -5.82 26.76 15.06
C ASN A 80 -6.91 25.72 14.71
N GLY A 81 -6.72 24.45 15.09
CA GLY A 81 -7.72 23.38 14.99
C GLY A 81 -7.45 22.33 13.91
N LEU A 82 -8.47 21.54 13.56
CA LEU A 82 -8.36 20.48 12.57
C LEU A 82 -8.34 21.04 11.15
N LYS A 83 -7.31 20.69 10.37
CA LYS A 83 -7.20 21.03 8.95
C LYS A 83 -7.17 19.76 8.11
N THR A 84 -7.99 19.73 7.07
CA THR A 84 -8.11 18.60 6.14
C THR A 84 -7.89 19.07 4.71
N PHE A 85 -6.98 18.44 3.99
CA PHE A 85 -6.68 18.76 2.61
C PHE A 85 -6.04 17.57 1.89
N MET A 86 -5.76 17.68 0.59
CA MET A 86 -5.12 16.60 -0.16
C MET A 86 -3.60 16.81 -0.23
N SER A 87 -2.82 15.73 -0.18
CA SER A 87 -1.36 15.82 -0.26
C SER A 87 -0.83 16.40 -1.58
N SER A 88 -1.67 16.45 -2.63
CA SER A 88 -1.37 17.14 -3.89
C SER A 88 -1.04 18.61 -3.71
N GLU A 89 -1.53 19.27 -2.65
CA GLU A 89 -1.21 20.67 -2.37
C GLU A 89 0.26 20.90 -2.05
N PHE A 90 0.97 19.85 -1.60
CA PHE A 90 2.41 19.88 -1.44
C PHE A 90 3.18 19.66 -2.76
N ASN A 91 2.52 19.41 -3.90
CA ASN A 91 3.16 19.18 -5.21
C ASN A 91 4.30 18.14 -5.18
N HIS A 92 4.16 17.07 -4.39
CA HIS A 92 5.20 16.06 -4.13
C HIS A 92 6.48 16.55 -3.43
N ASP A 93 6.51 17.81 -2.99
CA ASP A 93 7.66 18.36 -2.28
C ASP A 93 7.79 17.73 -0.90
N ASP A 94 8.95 17.16 -0.60
CA ASP A 94 9.28 16.61 0.72
C ASP A 94 10.43 17.36 1.41
N ALA A 95 10.89 18.44 0.78
CA ALA A 95 12.01 19.26 1.22
C ALA A 95 11.58 20.55 1.95
N GLY A 96 10.28 20.76 2.17
CA GLY A 96 9.76 21.95 2.87
C GLY A 96 9.79 23.24 2.03
N LYS A 97 9.88 23.15 0.71
CA LYS A 97 9.86 24.27 -0.23
C LYS A 97 8.46 24.77 -0.51
N VAL A 98 7.47 23.87 -0.53
CA VAL A 98 6.08 24.22 -0.81
C VAL A 98 5.34 24.52 0.49
N ILE A 99 4.84 25.74 0.59
CA ILE A 99 4.01 26.20 1.71
C ILE A 99 2.55 26.12 1.31
N VAL A 100 1.78 25.35 2.08
CA VAL A 100 0.34 25.22 1.94
C VAL A 100 -0.33 26.12 2.97
N ASN A 101 -1.03 27.15 2.49
CA ASN A 101 -1.81 28.04 3.35
C ASN A 101 -3.22 27.47 3.54
N LYS A 102 -3.59 27.15 4.79
CA LYS A 102 -4.93 26.72 5.19
C LYS A 102 -5.48 27.63 6.26
N ASP A 103 -6.38 28.51 5.84
CA ASP A 103 -6.95 29.58 6.67
C ASP A 103 -5.81 30.43 7.28
N ASP A 104 -5.66 30.41 8.60
CA ASP A 104 -4.65 31.15 9.36
C ASP A 104 -3.37 30.35 9.63
N THR A 105 -3.24 29.14 9.06
CA THR A 105 -2.09 28.26 9.29
C THR A 105 -1.30 27.99 8.03
N LYS A 106 0.03 28.03 8.14
CA LYS A 106 0.95 27.68 7.05
C LYS A 106 1.60 26.36 7.35
N LEU A 107 1.45 25.41 6.44
CA LEU A 107 1.93 24.04 6.59
C LEU A 107 3.01 23.76 5.56
N VAL A 108 4.05 23.04 5.98
CA VAL A 108 5.14 22.56 5.13
C VAL A 108 5.38 21.08 5.40
N LYS A 109 5.72 20.34 4.34
CA LYS A 109 6.05 18.92 4.46
C LYS A 109 7.57 18.77 4.39
N LEU A 110 8.14 18.21 5.45
CA LEU A 110 9.57 17.93 5.58
C LEU A 110 9.75 16.48 5.99
N HIS A 111 10.44 15.70 5.16
CA HIS A 111 10.77 14.31 5.45
C HIS A 111 9.54 13.45 5.79
N SER A 112 8.49 13.61 4.98
CA SER A 112 7.17 13.00 5.10
C SER A 112 6.39 13.37 6.37
N LYS A 113 6.87 14.35 7.15
CA LYS A 113 6.18 14.90 8.32
C LYS A 113 5.68 16.31 8.00
N ILE A 114 4.51 16.65 8.54
CA ILE A 114 3.93 17.97 8.39
C ILE A 114 4.33 18.84 9.58
N TYR A 115 4.78 20.05 9.27
CA TYR A 115 5.13 21.08 10.25
C TYR A 115 4.27 22.32 10.00
N GLU A 116 3.94 23.01 11.08
CA GLU A 116 3.29 24.31 11.07
C GLU A 116 4.33 25.40 11.30
N LEU A 117 4.39 26.38 10.39
CA LEU A 117 5.29 27.53 10.49
C LEU A 117 4.78 28.51 11.55
N GLU A 118 5.71 29.17 12.24
CA GLU A 118 5.38 30.24 13.18
C GLU A 118 4.79 31.49 12.49
N SER A 119 4.01 32.27 13.25
CA SER A 119 3.34 33.46 12.76
C SER A 119 4.32 34.47 12.17
N GLY A 120 4.17 34.76 10.88
CA GLY A 120 5.03 35.70 10.14
C GLY A 120 6.16 35.06 9.34
N ALA A 121 6.44 33.76 9.48
CA ALA A 121 7.43 33.07 8.66
C ALA A 121 6.96 32.89 7.20
N SER A 122 7.85 33.13 6.26
CA SER A 122 7.64 32.99 4.81
C SER A 122 8.43 31.84 4.17
N SER A 123 9.33 31.20 4.94
CA SER A 123 10.10 30.02 4.55
C SER A 123 10.46 29.21 5.80
N ILE A 124 10.70 27.91 5.65
CA ILE A 124 11.31 27.10 6.71
C ILE A 124 12.81 27.44 6.80
N ASN A 125 13.30 27.66 8.03
CA ASN A 125 14.72 27.85 8.32
C ASN A 125 15.24 26.59 8.99
N PHE A 126 16.41 26.14 8.54
CA PHE A 126 17.08 24.97 9.08
C PHE A 126 18.28 25.41 9.93
N ASP A 127 18.55 24.69 11.01
CA ASP A 127 19.84 24.75 11.69
C ASP A 127 20.90 23.89 10.96
N GLU A 128 22.13 23.87 11.50
CA GLU A 128 23.24 23.09 10.96
C GLU A 128 22.93 21.57 10.90
N ASP A 129 22.01 21.09 11.75
CA ASP A 129 21.57 19.69 11.85
C ASP A 129 20.29 19.39 11.04
N HIS A 130 19.84 20.32 10.18
CA HIS A 130 18.62 20.20 9.35
C HIS A 130 17.31 20.08 10.14
N HIS A 131 17.25 20.58 11.37
CA HIS A 131 16.00 20.76 12.10
C HIS A 131 15.35 22.09 11.76
N ALA A 132 14.02 22.07 11.64
CA ALA A 132 13.24 23.27 11.44
C ALA A 132 13.25 24.12 12.72
N THR A 133 13.87 25.30 12.68
CA THR A 133 13.98 26.16 13.87
C THR A 133 12.77 27.08 14.06
N ASN A 134 12.00 27.31 13.00
CA ASN A 134 10.85 28.21 12.95
C ASN A 134 9.53 27.48 12.62
N ALA A 135 9.49 26.17 12.85
CA ALA A 135 8.33 25.34 12.61
C ALA A 135 8.18 24.31 13.73
N HIS A 136 6.94 24.02 14.14
CA HIS A 136 6.66 22.98 15.12
C HIS A 136 5.88 21.83 14.47
N LYS A 137 6.09 20.62 14.99
CA LYS A 137 5.44 19.42 14.46
C LYS A 137 3.98 19.40 14.88
N VAL A 138 3.07 19.20 13.93
CA VAL A 138 1.64 19.04 14.19
C VAL A 138 1.28 17.58 14.46
N LEU A 139 0.13 17.35 15.10
CA LEU A 139 -0.40 15.99 15.23
C LEU A 139 -0.98 15.57 13.88
N ASP A 140 -0.44 14.48 13.35
CA ASP A 140 -0.76 13.99 12.01
C ASP A 140 -1.62 12.73 12.09
N PHE A 141 -2.87 12.84 11.65
CA PHE A 141 -3.84 11.74 11.51
C PHE A 141 -4.06 11.35 10.04
N SER A 142 -3.18 11.82 9.15
CA SER A 142 -3.29 11.58 7.72
C SER A 142 -3.20 10.10 7.38
N ILE A 143 -3.86 9.73 6.29
CA ILE A 143 -3.79 8.36 5.78
C ILE A 143 -2.53 8.26 4.91
N THR A 144 -1.57 7.49 5.38
CA THR A 144 -0.34 7.22 4.63
C THR A 144 -0.54 6.12 3.59
N LYS A 145 0.44 5.95 2.69
CA LYS A 145 0.46 4.89 1.67
C LYS A 145 0.24 3.51 2.28
N SER A 146 0.91 3.21 3.39
CA SER A 146 0.84 1.91 4.05
C SER A 146 -0.51 1.67 4.71
N VAL A 147 -1.06 2.69 5.41
CA VAL A 147 -2.38 2.60 6.05
C VAL A 147 -3.48 2.45 5.01
N PHE A 148 -3.41 3.19 3.91
CA PHE A 148 -4.33 3.04 2.79
C PHE A 148 -4.27 1.62 2.20
N GLY A 149 -3.06 1.08 2.01
CA GLY A 149 -2.87 -0.29 1.52
C GLY A 149 -3.51 -1.32 2.45
N MET A 150 -3.28 -1.23 3.76
CA MET A 150 -3.89 -2.13 4.74
C MET A 150 -5.42 -2.02 4.74
N LEU A 151 -5.97 -0.81 4.64
CA LEU A 151 -7.41 -0.58 4.60
C LEU A 151 -8.02 -1.13 3.31
N LEU A 152 -7.39 -0.91 2.16
CA LEU A 152 -7.81 -1.44 0.87
C LEU A 152 -7.81 -2.98 0.88
N THR A 153 -6.71 -3.61 1.33
CA THR A 153 -6.63 -5.06 1.47
C THR A 153 -7.68 -5.59 2.44
N GLY A 154 -7.88 -4.93 3.58
CA GLY A 154 -8.91 -5.29 4.55
C GLY A 154 -10.31 -5.25 3.96
N ILE A 155 -10.66 -4.19 3.22
CA ILE A 155 -11.95 -4.07 2.51
C ILE A 155 -12.10 -5.18 1.47
N LEU A 156 -11.07 -5.44 0.66
CA LEU A 156 -11.12 -6.50 -0.35
C LEU A 156 -11.32 -7.88 0.29
N MET A 157 -10.66 -8.16 1.42
CA MET A 157 -10.89 -9.39 2.19
C MET A 157 -12.32 -9.45 2.73
N LEU A 158 -12.81 -8.39 3.37
CA LEU A 158 -14.18 -8.34 3.91
C LEU A 158 -15.23 -8.54 2.81
N LEU A 159 -15.03 -7.93 1.64
CA LEU A 159 -15.93 -8.10 0.49
C LEU A 159 -15.83 -9.51 -0.11
N GLY A 160 -14.61 -10.04 -0.28
CA GLY A 160 -14.36 -11.37 -0.82
C GLY A 160 -14.93 -12.48 0.05
N PHE A 161 -14.50 -12.55 1.31
CA PHE A 161 -14.99 -13.54 2.27
C PHE A 161 -16.45 -13.29 2.65
N GLY A 162 -16.90 -12.03 2.73
CA GLY A 162 -18.30 -11.69 2.96
C GLY A 162 -19.22 -12.09 1.80
N ALA A 163 -18.78 -11.99 0.55
CA ALA A 163 -19.52 -12.52 -0.60
C ALA A 163 -19.61 -14.06 -0.56
N LEU A 164 -18.53 -14.74 -0.21
CA LEU A 164 -18.46 -16.19 -0.06
C LEU A 164 -19.40 -16.69 1.06
N ALA A 165 -19.35 -16.09 2.25
CA ALA A 165 -20.22 -16.41 3.38
C ALA A 165 -21.72 -16.21 3.04
N ARG A 166 -22.06 -15.11 2.35
CA ARG A 166 -23.43 -14.87 1.85
C ARG A 166 -23.86 -15.92 0.81
N GLY A 167 -22.92 -16.47 0.05
CA GLY A 167 -23.15 -17.59 -0.88
C GLY A 167 -23.57 -18.87 -0.16
N TYR A 168 -22.83 -19.25 0.89
CA TYR A 168 -23.15 -20.42 1.72
C TYR A 168 -24.50 -20.29 2.44
N LYS A 169 -24.80 -19.11 3.03
CA LYS A 169 -26.07 -18.85 3.73
C LYS A 169 -27.31 -19.01 2.83
N LYS A 170 -27.19 -18.76 1.53
CA LYS A 170 -28.30 -18.86 0.55
C LYS A 170 -28.56 -20.28 0.06
N GLY A 171 -27.93 -21.31 0.63
CA GLY A 171 -28.20 -22.72 0.30
C GLY A 171 -27.75 -23.14 -1.10
N LYS A 172 -26.90 -22.34 -1.77
CA LYS A 172 -26.28 -22.76 -3.03
C LYS A 172 -25.13 -23.71 -2.71
N THR A 173 -25.36 -25.00 -2.93
CA THR A 173 -24.33 -26.06 -2.84
C THR A 173 -23.19 -25.89 -3.86
N ILE A 174 -23.35 -25.00 -4.84
CA ILE A 174 -22.32 -24.70 -5.85
C ILE A 174 -22.06 -23.19 -5.86
N PRO A 175 -20.88 -22.73 -5.38
CA PRO A 175 -20.46 -21.35 -5.50
C PRO A 175 -20.42 -20.92 -6.97
N LYS A 176 -20.90 -19.70 -7.24
CA LYS A 176 -20.88 -19.09 -8.58
C LYS A 176 -19.81 -17.98 -8.63
N GLY A 177 -19.15 -17.81 -9.78
CA GLY A 177 -18.18 -16.74 -10.02
C GLY A 177 -16.89 -16.87 -9.19
N PHE A 178 -16.39 -15.73 -8.69
CA PHE A 178 -15.12 -15.64 -7.94
C PHE A 178 -15.11 -16.49 -6.65
N SER A 179 -16.26 -16.72 -6.03
CA SER A 179 -16.37 -17.57 -4.84
C SER A 179 -15.97 -19.03 -5.09
N ARG A 180 -15.99 -19.50 -6.35
CA ARG A 180 -15.52 -20.85 -6.72
C ARG A 180 -13.99 -20.99 -6.65
N VAL A 181 -13.26 -19.88 -6.83
CA VAL A 181 -11.78 -19.86 -6.71
C VAL A 181 -11.37 -19.83 -5.25
N LEU A 182 -12.14 -19.16 -4.39
CA LEU A 182 -11.85 -19.03 -2.97
C LEU A 182 -12.19 -20.29 -2.16
N GLU A 183 -13.16 -21.09 -2.60
CA GLU A 183 -13.61 -22.29 -1.87
C GLU A 183 -12.49 -23.33 -1.63
N PRO A 184 -11.69 -23.75 -2.63
CA PRO A 184 -10.55 -24.66 -2.39
C PRO A 184 -9.53 -24.10 -1.40
N LEU A 185 -9.30 -22.79 -1.42
CA LEU A 185 -8.37 -22.12 -0.51
C LEU A 185 -8.91 -22.16 0.94
N VAL A 186 -10.21 -21.91 1.13
CA VAL A 186 -10.86 -22.01 2.45
C VAL A 186 -10.87 -23.46 2.95
N ILE A 187 -11.14 -24.43 2.08
CA ILE A 187 -11.10 -25.86 2.44
C ILE A 187 -9.68 -26.30 2.80
N TYR A 188 -8.67 -25.85 2.06
CA TYR A 188 -7.26 -26.11 2.36
C TYR A 188 -6.87 -25.55 3.74
N VAL A 189 -7.17 -24.28 4.01
CA VAL A 189 -6.90 -23.67 5.32
C VAL A 189 -7.64 -24.42 6.43
N ARG A 190 -8.87 -24.89 6.18
CA ARG A 190 -9.64 -25.68 7.15
C ARG A 190 -9.00 -27.03 7.45
N ASP A 191 -8.76 -27.81 6.40
CA ASP A 191 -8.47 -29.23 6.52
C ASP A 191 -6.98 -29.48 6.72
N GLU A 192 -6.11 -28.70 6.07
CA GLU A 192 -4.65 -28.89 6.11
C GLU A 192 -3.96 -28.03 7.18
N ILE A 193 -4.60 -26.96 7.67
CA ILE A 193 -3.99 -26.05 8.66
C ILE A 193 -4.78 -26.04 9.97
N ALA A 194 -6.06 -25.69 9.94
CA ALA A 194 -6.83 -25.45 11.17
C ALA A 194 -7.15 -26.75 11.93
N LYS A 195 -7.62 -27.79 11.24
CA LYS A 195 -7.90 -29.10 11.87
C LYS A 195 -6.68 -29.74 12.54
N PRO A 196 -5.51 -29.87 11.88
CA PRO A 196 -4.36 -30.51 12.49
C PRO A 196 -3.77 -29.70 13.67
N ASN A 197 -3.79 -28.36 13.60
CA ASN A 197 -3.19 -27.52 14.64
C ASN A 197 -4.11 -27.22 15.84
N ILE A 198 -5.43 -27.11 15.63
CA ILE A 198 -6.40 -26.72 16.67
C ILE A 198 -7.16 -27.95 17.22
N GLY A 199 -7.25 -29.01 16.41
CA GLY A 199 -7.96 -30.25 16.72
C GLY A 199 -9.44 -30.24 16.31
N GLU A 200 -9.97 -31.43 15.99
CA GLU A 200 -11.32 -31.62 15.41
C GLU A 200 -12.47 -31.06 16.26
N LYS A 201 -12.30 -31.02 17.58
CA LYS A 201 -13.36 -30.55 18.50
C LYS A 201 -13.45 -29.03 18.56
N LYS A 202 -12.35 -28.32 18.28
CA LYS A 202 -12.24 -26.86 18.53
C LYS A 202 -12.06 -26.04 17.26
N TYR A 203 -11.60 -26.62 16.15
CA TYR A 203 -11.31 -25.86 14.92
C TYR A 203 -12.50 -25.02 14.42
N ARG A 204 -13.73 -25.51 14.56
CA ARG A 204 -14.96 -24.79 14.15
C ARG A 204 -15.19 -23.47 14.91
N LYS A 205 -14.70 -23.34 16.15
CA LYS A 205 -14.84 -22.11 16.94
C LYS A 205 -13.89 -21.00 16.48
N PHE A 206 -12.77 -21.38 15.88
CA PHE A 206 -11.69 -20.46 15.48
C PHE A 206 -11.64 -20.20 13.97
N MET A 207 -12.49 -20.88 13.19
CA MET A 207 -12.76 -20.47 11.82
C MET A 207 -14.09 -19.75 11.75
N ALA A 208 -14.13 -18.63 11.00
CA ALA A 208 -15.37 -17.98 10.65
C ALA A 208 -16.26 -18.96 9.87
N SER A 209 -17.53 -19.02 10.26
CA SER A 209 -18.51 -20.02 9.84
C SER A 209 -18.60 -20.13 8.31
N CYS A 210 -18.23 -21.29 7.77
CA CYS A 210 -19.03 -21.93 6.73
C CYS A 210 -20.21 -22.63 7.40
#